data_AF-A0A0J6VHS1-F1
#
_entry.id   AF-A0A0J6VHS1-F1
#
_cell.length_a   1.000
_cell.length_b   1.000
_cell.length_c   1.000
_cell.angle_alpha   90.00
_cell.angle_beta   90.00
_cell.angle_gamma   90.00
#
_symmetry.space_group_name_H-M   'P 1'
#
loop_
_entity.id
_entity.type
_entity.pdbx_description
1 polymer ?
#
loop_
_entity_poly.entity_id
_entity_poly.type
_entity_poly.pdbx_seq_one_letter_code
_entity_poly.pdbx_strand_id
1 'polypeptide(L)'
;MSFSRIATLAHLRTHLINGERDIPRGLADLAGRLAVDPRMRTALLNIAAGRHLAAALMWITIADQTSGQARVEALSLAAFFAMRGGNPGIAATMINRADVAARRDHVELPPVLDILKLDHRIREHLTPAAV
;
A
#
# COMPACT_ATOMS: atom_id res chain seq x y z
N MET A 1 14.90 -19.67 -1.95
CA MET A 1 13.91 -18.64 -2.36
C MET A 1 14.04 -17.29 -1.63
N SER A 2 14.98 -17.08 -0.68
CA SER A 2 15.19 -15.77 -0.02
C SER A 2 15.78 -14.70 -0.93
N PHE A 3 16.64 -15.10 -1.88
CA PHE A 3 17.32 -14.20 -2.83
C PHE A 3 16.33 -13.35 -3.63
N SER A 4 15.21 -13.94 -4.05
CA SER A 4 14.16 -13.21 -4.79
C SER A 4 13.51 -12.12 -3.92
N ARG A 5 13.31 -12.34 -2.62
CA ARG A 5 12.69 -11.35 -1.73
C ARG A 5 13.60 -10.14 -1.49
N ILE A 6 14.88 -10.41 -1.24
CA ILE A 6 15.89 -9.36 -1.05
C ILE A 6 16.05 -8.54 -2.33
N ALA A 7 16.11 -9.19 -3.50
CA ALA A 7 16.18 -8.51 -4.78
C ALA A 7 14.94 -7.64 -5.05
N THR A 8 13.74 -8.14 -4.78
CA THR A 8 12.51 -7.36 -4.92
C THR A 8 12.50 -6.14 -3.98
N LEU A 9 12.88 -6.30 -2.71
CA LEU A 9 12.99 -5.18 -1.78
C LEU A 9 14.03 -4.15 -2.22
N ALA A 10 15.17 -4.61 -2.72
CA ALA A 10 16.23 -3.75 -3.25
C ALA A 10 15.72 -2.95 -4.46
N HIS A 11 15.04 -3.60 -5.41
CA HIS A 11 14.44 -2.92 -6.55
C HIS A 11 13.39 -1.89 -6.14
N LEU A 12 12.48 -2.23 -5.23
CA LEU A 12 11.51 -1.27 -4.69
C LEU A 12 12.19 -0.06 -4.05
N ARG A 13 13.26 -0.29 -3.27
CA ARG A 13 14.05 0.79 -2.67
C ARG A 13 14.72 1.66 -3.74
N THR A 14 15.27 1.08 -4.80
CA THR A 14 15.87 1.81 -5.92
C THR A 14 14.83 2.68 -6.63
N HIS A 15 13.67 2.11 -6.99
CA HIS A 15 12.56 2.87 -7.58
C HIS A 15 12.15 4.05 -6.70
N LEU A 16 12.06 3.83 -5.38
CA LEU A 16 11.80 4.91 -4.44
C LEU A 16 12.87 5.98 -4.50
N ILE A 17 14.15 5.62 -4.31
CA ILE A 17 15.26 6.58 -4.27
C ILE A 17 15.34 7.40 -5.56
N ASN A 18 15.22 6.74 -6.71
CA ASN A 18 15.29 7.37 -8.03
C ASN A 18 14.03 8.18 -8.37
N GLY A 19 12.93 8.00 -7.64
CA GLY A 19 11.67 8.68 -7.92
C GLY A 19 11.01 8.20 -9.22
N GLU A 20 11.28 6.96 -9.61
CA GLU A 20 10.72 6.36 -10.81
C GLU A 20 9.21 6.17 -10.65
N ARG A 21 8.45 6.71 -11.61
CA ARG A 21 6.98 6.68 -11.57
C ARG A 21 6.40 5.38 -12.13
N ASP A 22 7.14 4.73 -13.00
CA ASP A 22 6.72 3.49 -13.65
C ASP A 22 7.34 2.29 -12.92
N ILE A 23 6.48 1.36 -12.53
CA ILE A 23 6.87 0.12 -11.85
C ILE A 23 6.56 -0.99 -12.83
N PRO A 24 7.56 -1.75 -13.30
CA PRO A 24 7.33 -2.86 -14.21
C PRO A 24 6.33 -3.85 -13.62
N ARG A 25 5.39 -4.35 -14.43
CA ARG A 25 4.36 -5.30 -13.98
C ARG A 25 4.91 -6.49 -13.21
N GLY A 26 6.00 -7.09 -13.69
CA GLY A 26 6.66 -8.20 -12.99
C GLY A 26 7.16 -7.82 -11.59
N LEU A 27 7.63 -6.59 -11.41
CA LEU A 27 8.01 -6.09 -10.08
C LEU A 27 6.78 -5.82 -9.21
N ALA A 28 5.70 -5.28 -9.78
CA ALA A 28 4.45 -5.06 -9.07
C ALA A 28 3.84 -6.38 -8.55
N ASP A 29 3.86 -7.45 -9.37
CA ASP A 29 3.39 -8.77 -8.97
C ASP A 29 4.22 -9.36 -7.82
N LEU A 30 5.55 -9.25 -7.90
CA LEU A 30 6.45 -9.69 -6.84
C LEU A 30 6.25 -8.89 -5.56
N ALA A 31 6.11 -7.57 -5.67
CA ALA A 31 5.84 -6.68 -4.54
C ALA A 31 4.50 -6.98 -3.88
N GLY A 32 3.46 -7.25 -4.68
CA GLY A 32 2.15 -7.68 -4.19
C GLY A 32 2.22 -8.98 -3.38
N ARG A 33 2.98 -9.98 -3.86
CA ARG A 33 3.23 -11.21 -3.10
C ARG A 33 3.96 -10.97 -1.78
N LEU A 34 4.92 -10.03 -1.76
CA LEU A 34 5.58 -9.65 -0.51
C LEU A 34 4.63 -8.91 0.44
N ALA A 35 3.75 -8.06 -0.07
CA ALA A 35 2.81 -7.30 0.74
C ALA A 35 1.83 -8.20 1.52
N VAL A 36 1.48 -9.34 0.94
CA VAL A 36 0.62 -10.36 1.58
C VAL A 36 1.36 -11.16 2.66
N ASP A 37 2.69 -11.30 2.60
CA ASP A 37 3.47 -12.03 3.61
C ASP A 37 3.64 -11.16 4.88
N PRO A 38 3.00 -11.49 6.03
CA PRO A 38 3.07 -10.67 7.24
C PRO A 38 4.50 -10.52 7.76
N ARG A 39 5.38 -11.49 7.48
CA ARG A 39 6.80 -11.47 7.88
C ARG A 39 7.58 -10.36 7.17
N MET A 40 7.09 -9.90 6.03
CA MET A 40 7.70 -8.84 5.23
C MET A 40 7.25 -7.45 5.67
N ARG A 41 6.23 -7.32 6.52
CA ARG A 41 5.63 -6.03 6.90
C ARG A 41 6.67 -5.03 7.38
N THR A 42 7.51 -5.42 8.34
CA THR A 42 8.56 -4.55 8.88
C THR A 42 9.56 -4.11 7.81
N ALA A 43 9.97 -5.03 6.93
CA ALA A 43 10.89 -4.69 5.84
C ALA A 43 10.26 -3.71 4.85
N LEU A 44 9.00 -3.92 4.45
CA LEU A 44 8.26 -3.05 3.55
C LEU A 44 7.98 -1.66 4.16
N LEU A 45 7.83 -1.57 5.48
CA LEU A 45 7.73 -0.28 6.17
C LEU A 45 9.07 0.47 6.18
N ASN A 46 10.17 -0.25 6.33
CA ASN A 46 11.52 0.33 6.40
C ASN A 46 12.08 0.79 5.05
N ILE A 47 11.62 0.22 3.91
CA ILE A 47 12.10 0.65 2.58
C ILE A 47 11.77 2.11 2.27
N ALA A 48 10.74 2.69 2.91
CA ALA A 48 10.36 4.08 2.68
C ALA A 48 11.47 5.07 3.05
N ALA A 49 12.36 4.74 4.00
CA ALA A 49 13.52 5.55 4.38
C ALA A 49 13.19 7.06 4.58
N GLY A 50 12.07 7.37 5.22
CA GLY A 50 11.59 8.75 5.43
C GLY A 50 10.85 9.38 4.24
N ARG A 51 10.86 8.76 3.06
CA ARG A 51 10.17 9.24 1.84
C ARG A 51 8.75 8.69 1.76
N HIS A 52 7.96 8.98 2.80
CA HIS A 52 6.63 8.39 2.98
C HIS A 52 5.66 8.68 1.83
N LEU A 53 5.59 9.92 1.33
CA LEU A 53 4.70 10.21 0.19
C LEU A 53 5.11 9.51 -1.10
N ALA A 54 6.42 9.38 -1.37
CA ALA A 54 6.91 8.62 -2.52
C ALA A 54 6.56 7.13 -2.38
N ALA A 55 6.69 6.58 -1.17
CA ALA A 55 6.26 5.21 -0.86
C ALA A 55 4.75 5.02 -1.06
N ALA A 56 3.94 5.99 -0.63
CA ALA A 56 2.50 5.96 -0.87
C ALA A 56 2.18 5.87 -2.37
N LEU A 57 2.74 6.77 -3.18
CA LEU A 57 2.53 6.79 -4.63
C LEU A 57 3.00 5.49 -5.30
N MET A 58 4.15 4.96 -4.92
CA MET A 58 4.65 3.68 -5.42
C MET A 58 3.66 2.55 -5.15
N TRP A 59 3.13 2.46 -3.92
CA TRP A 59 2.15 1.43 -3.55
C TRP A 59 0.79 1.61 -4.23
N ILE A 60 0.40 2.85 -4.57
CA ILE A 60 -0.77 3.11 -5.43
C ILE A 60 -0.55 2.50 -6.82
N THR A 61 0.60 2.77 -7.44
CA THR A 61 0.94 2.20 -8.75
C THR A 61 0.98 0.67 -8.72
N ILE A 62 1.48 0.06 -7.64
CA ILE A 62 1.47 -1.40 -7.46
C ILE A 62 0.02 -1.91 -7.32
N ALA A 63 -0.83 -1.22 -6.56
CA ALA A 63 -2.23 -1.60 -6.39
C ALA A 63 -3.02 -1.58 -7.70
N ASP A 64 -2.74 -0.61 -8.57
CA ASP A 64 -3.37 -0.49 -9.90
C ASP A 64 -3.02 -1.67 -10.82
N GLN A 65 -1.87 -2.31 -10.61
CA GLN A 65 -1.39 -3.43 -11.41
C GLN A 65 -1.68 -4.81 -10.82
N THR A 66 -2.10 -4.89 -9.55
CA THR A 66 -2.35 -6.14 -8.82
C THR A 66 -3.85 -6.38 -8.60
N SER A 67 -4.26 -7.55 -8.09
CA SER A 67 -5.65 -7.90 -7.80
C SER A 67 -5.79 -8.71 -6.51
N GLY A 68 -7.03 -8.91 -6.02
CA GLY A 68 -7.30 -9.69 -4.82
C GLY A 68 -6.60 -9.15 -3.58
N GLN A 69 -6.11 -10.05 -2.71
CA GLN A 69 -5.45 -9.67 -1.46
C GLN A 69 -4.22 -8.78 -1.69
N ALA A 70 -3.45 -9.01 -2.76
CA ALA A 70 -2.28 -8.22 -3.06
C ALA A 70 -2.62 -6.74 -3.33
N ARG A 71 -3.73 -6.48 -4.02
CA ARG A 71 -4.23 -5.11 -4.24
C ARG A 71 -4.63 -4.46 -2.93
N VAL A 72 -5.37 -5.19 -2.08
CA VAL A 72 -5.85 -4.65 -0.80
C VAL A 72 -4.68 -4.34 0.14
N GLU A 73 -3.68 -5.21 0.22
CA GLU A 73 -2.47 -4.97 1.02
C GLU A 73 -1.64 -3.80 0.48
N ALA A 74 -1.50 -3.68 -0.85
CA ALA A 74 -0.83 -2.54 -1.46
C ALA A 74 -1.54 -1.22 -1.15
N LEU A 75 -2.89 -1.19 -1.22
CA LEU A 75 -3.67 -0.01 -0.82
C LEU A 75 -3.55 0.30 0.67
N SER A 76 -3.45 -0.72 1.53
CA SER A 76 -3.22 -0.55 2.97
C SER A 76 -1.85 0.06 3.27
N LEU A 77 -0.79 -0.39 2.58
CA LEU A 77 0.54 0.22 2.65
C LEU A 77 0.53 1.65 2.12
N ALA A 78 -0.16 1.91 1.01
CA ALA A 78 -0.32 3.26 0.47
C ALA A 78 -1.01 4.20 1.47
N ALA A 79 -2.11 3.75 2.09
CA ALA A 79 -2.83 4.53 3.11
C ALA A 79 -1.95 4.84 4.33
N PHE A 80 -1.22 3.84 4.84
CA PHE A 80 -0.30 4.01 5.95
C PHE A 80 0.78 5.05 5.65
N PHE A 81 1.42 4.94 4.48
CA PHE A 81 2.46 5.87 4.08
C PHE A 81 1.96 7.27 3.75
N ALA A 82 0.76 7.39 3.17
CA ALA A 82 0.13 8.69 2.95
C ALA A 82 -0.14 9.40 4.27
N MET A 83 -0.67 8.68 5.26
CA MET A 83 -0.88 9.20 6.61
C MET A 83 0.43 9.62 7.27
N ARG A 84 1.46 8.76 7.22
CA ARG A 84 2.78 9.07 7.78
C ARG A 84 3.50 10.21 7.04
N GLY A 85 3.16 10.42 5.76
CA GLY A 85 3.59 11.55 4.96
C GLY A 85 2.78 12.84 5.18
N GLY A 86 1.82 12.84 6.12
CA GLY A 86 1.02 14.02 6.46
C GLY A 86 -0.12 14.30 5.49
N ASN A 87 -0.55 13.32 4.68
CA ASN A 87 -1.64 13.47 3.73
C ASN A 87 -2.82 12.54 4.05
N PRO A 88 -3.70 12.92 5.01
CA PRO A 88 -4.82 12.10 5.43
C PRO A 88 -5.90 11.94 4.33
N GLY A 89 -6.04 12.90 3.42
CA GLY A 89 -6.99 12.80 2.30
C GLY A 89 -6.62 11.69 1.31
N ILE A 90 -5.33 11.55 0.96
CA ILE A 90 -4.86 10.41 0.17
C ILE A 90 -5.05 9.11 0.95
N ALA A 91 -4.75 9.09 2.25
CA ALA A 91 -4.96 7.91 3.08
C ALA A 91 -6.43 7.45 3.08
N ALA A 92 -7.37 8.37 3.30
CA ALA A 92 -8.81 8.10 3.23
C ALA A 92 -9.25 7.58 1.86
N THR A 93 -8.72 8.18 0.78
CA THR A 93 -9.00 7.71 -0.59
C THR A 93 -8.53 6.27 -0.78
N MET A 94 -7.34 5.92 -0.30
CA MET A 94 -6.82 4.55 -0.40
C MET A 94 -7.60 3.56 0.47
N ILE A 95 -8.07 3.99 1.65
CA ILE A 95 -8.96 3.20 2.50
C ILE A 95 -10.27 2.89 1.76
N ASN A 96 -10.93 3.89 1.16
CA ASN A 96 -12.17 3.67 0.41
C ASN A 96 -11.94 2.72 -0.78
N ARG A 97 -10.81 2.89 -1.49
CA ARG A 97 -10.43 1.99 -2.59
C ARG A 97 -10.18 0.56 -2.11
N ALA A 98 -9.58 0.40 -0.92
CA ALA A 98 -9.36 -0.91 -0.32
C ALA A 98 -10.69 -1.57 0.07
N ASP A 99 -11.61 -0.83 0.68
CA ASP A 99 -12.96 -1.30 1.03
C ASP A 99 -13.72 -1.77 -0.23
N VAL A 100 -13.67 -1.00 -1.32
CA VAL A 100 -14.29 -1.38 -2.61
C VAL A 100 -13.63 -2.63 -3.20
N ALA A 101 -12.29 -2.69 -3.21
CA ALA A 101 -11.55 -3.83 -3.74
C ALA A 101 -11.81 -5.12 -2.93
N ALA A 102 -11.85 -5.02 -1.60
CA ALA A 102 -12.13 -6.13 -0.71
C ALA A 102 -13.53 -6.73 -0.94
N ARG A 103 -14.56 -5.86 -1.08
CA ARG A 103 -15.92 -6.29 -1.41
C ARG A 103 -16.01 -6.96 -2.77
N ARG A 104 -15.36 -6.38 -3.79
CA ARG A 104 -15.40 -6.89 -5.17
C ARG A 104 -14.68 -8.23 -5.31
N ASP A 105 -13.52 -8.36 -4.69
CA ASP A 105 -12.66 -9.54 -4.84
C ASP A 105 -12.93 -10.59 -3.75
N HIS A 106 -13.90 -10.35 -2.85
CA HIS A 106 -14.24 -11.21 -1.70
C HIS A 106 -13.04 -11.55 -0.81
N VAL A 107 -12.24 -10.54 -0.48
CA VAL A 107 -11.04 -10.69 0.35
C VAL A 107 -11.11 -9.87 1.63
N GLU A 108 -10.26 -10.19 2.59
CA GLU A 108 -10.26 -9.56 3.91
C GLU A 108 -9.56 -8.20 3.90
N LEU A 109 -10.11 -7.24 4.64
CA LEU A 109 -9.45 -5.97 4.91
C LEU A 109 -8.39 -6.14 5.99
N PRO A 110 -7.16 -5.63 5.77
CA PRO A 110 -6.12 -5.65 6.78
C PRO A 110 -6.55 -4.84 8.02
N PRO A 111 -6.38 -5.35 9.25
CA PRO A 111 -6.80 -4.66 10.48
C PRO A 111 -6.16 -3.27 10.68
N VAL A 112 -5.03 -3.01 10.02
CA VAL A 112 -4.39 -1.68 10.04
C VAL A 112 -5.33 -0.60 9.50
N LEU A 113 -6.24 -0.94 8.58
CA LEU A 113 -7.16 0.04 8.00
C LEU A 113 -8.20 0.47 9.02
N ASP A 114 -8.66 -0.43 9.88
CA ASP A 114 -9.57 -0.10 10.97
C ASP A 114 -8.89 0.83 11.97
N ILE A 115 -7.61 0.56 12.30
CA ILE A 115 -6.80 1.45 13.15
C ILE A 115 -6.67 2.84 12.51
N LEU A 116 -6.39 2.93 11.21
CA LEU A 116 -6.28 4.21 10.50
C LEU A 116 -7.62 4.97 10.48
N LYS A 117 -8.76 4.28 10.33
CA LYS A 117 -10.10 4.89 10.38
C LYS A 117 -10.43 5.53 11.75
N LEU A 118 -9.73 5.15 12.82
CA LEU A 118 -9.88 5.77 14.13
C LEU A 118 -9.29 7.19 14.20
N ASP A 119 -8.34 7.53 13.32
CA ASP A 119 -7.75 8.87 13.28
C ASP A 119 -8.77 9.90 12.77
N HIS A 120 -8.98 10.97 13.55
CA HIS A 120 -9.96 12.02 13.21
C HIS A 120 -9.67 12.69 11.87
N ARG A 121 -8.39 12.87 11.50
CA ARG A 121 -7.97 13.53 10.26
C ARG A 121 -8.35 12.68 9.06
N ILE A 122 -8.29 11.35 9.20
CA ILE A 122 -8.74 10.42 8.16
C ILE A 122 -10.26 10.41 8.10
N ARG A 123 -10.93 10.35 9.26
CA ARG A 123 -12.39 10.28 9.35
C ARG A 123 -13.09 11.45 8.66
N GLU A 124 -12.56 12.66 8.77
CA GLU A 124 -13.06 13.86 8.09
C GLU A 124 -13.05 13.75 6.55
N HIS A 125 -12.22 12.87 6.00
CA HIS A 125 -12.09 12.63 4.56
C HIS A 125 -12.69 11.30 4.09
N LEU A 126 -13.15 10.44 5.00
CA LEU A 126 -13.82 9.20 4.61
C LEU A 126 -15.16 9.55 3.97
N THR A 127 -15.43 8.93 2.83
CA THR A 127 -16.75 9.04 2.21
C THR A 127 -17.68 8.11 2.99
N PRO A 128 -18.88 8.56 3.42
CA PRO A 128 -19.83 7.64 4.01
C PRO A 128 -20.10 6.51 3.02
N ALA A 129 -19.96 5.27 3.48
CA ALA A 129 -20.19 4.10 2.65
C ALA A 129 -21.58 4.21 2.04
N ALA A 130 -21.67 4.28 0.71
CA ALA A 130 -22.94 4.17 0.02
C ALA A 130 -23.57 2.83 0.42
N VAL A 131 -24.72 2.92 1.09
CA VAL A 131 -25.58 1.81 1.49
C VAL A 131 -26.18 1.18 0.24
#